data_AF-Q12WU6-F1
#
_entry.id   AF-Q12WU6-F1
#
_cell.length_a   1.000
_cell.length_b   1.000
_cell.length_c   1.000
_cell.angle_alpha   90.00
_cell.angle_beta   90.00
_cell.angle_gamma   90.00
#
_symmetry.space_group_name_H-M   'P 1'
#
loop_
_entity.id
_entity.type
_entity.pdbx_description
1 polymer ?
#
loop_
_entity_poly.entity_id
_entity_poly.type
_entity_poly.pdbx_seq_one_letter_code
_entity_poly.pdbx_strand_id
1 'polypeptide(L)'
;MDENQNQIYVLASPCEQGKTTTALLLEKEFKSKGLKVACLQTMKGQYDVGTFLQNGCYHYTLPLEAAKSKEALEQWIPEGYDRYILEVTLPHGPIGATYIDLFHNINEVVSYEVKDNWKKFVLGISPTFSEFWDQINEKNVQNIITKVPSKIDFPCVDTSFNLHHAEEIVFDTINPKMTFPKSDKKVIAVGAFPAEFWDIFPNLKWYGYEYLKFMKDYRKEKYDLAIVGSCLDESLKLLYKPAKTPVICYQPSCYLETAPKSCEDPHTSARMKSNPHNIYLKIKKEPVGTPIGEEGCLYEVYNNKFWTPDCDIWWENRNHPILSKEDNMIFCNGWILPQYLIKEGYLEV
;
A
#
# COMPACT_ATOMS: atom_id res chain seq x y z
N MET A 1 1.43 30.43 -10.77
CA MET A 1 1.01 29.30 -9.91
C MET A 1 1.80 29.43 -8.63
N ASP A 2 1.14 29.50 -7.48
CA ASP A 2 1.84 29.61 -6.19
C ASP A 2 2.77 28.41 -5.99
N GLU A 3 4.06 28.67 -5.85
CA GLU A 3 5.12 27.67 -5.63
C GLU A 3 4.98 26.93 -4.29
N ASN A 4 4.04 27.34 -3.43
CA ASN A 4 3.89 26.88 -2.04
C ASN A 4 2.75 25.87 -1.80
N GLN A 5 2.08 25.36 -2.84
CA GLN A 5 1.01 24.35 -2.64
C GLN A 5 1.56 22.93 -2.78
N ASN A 6 1.23 22.08 -1.80
CA ASN A 6 1.55 20.65 -1.82
C ASN A 6 0.75 19.97 -2.94
N GLN A 7 1.45 19.41 -3.92
CA GLN A 7 0.84 18.79 -5.11
C GLN A 7 0.76 17.27 -4.94
N ILE A 8 -0.37 16.67 -5.34
CA ILE A 8 -0.57 15.22 -5.37
C ILE A 8 -0.84 14.73 -6.79
N TYR A 9 -0.05 13.78 -7.23
CA TYR A 9 -0.10 13.13 -8.54
C TYR A 9 -0.73 11.76 -8.37
N VAL A 10 -1.97 11.59 -8.83
CA VAL A 10 -2.68 10.31 -8.71
C VAL A 10 -2.35 9.45 -9.93
N LEU A 11 -1.64 8.35 -9.71
CA LEU A 11 -1.35 7.33 -10.71
C LEU A 11 -2.34 6.17 -10.54
N ALA A 12 -3.17 5.93 -11.55
CA ALA A 12 -4.27 4.98 -11.46
C ALA A 12 -4.14 3.89 -12.53
N SER A 13 -4.14 2.61 -12.12
CA SER A 13 -4.21 1.48 -13.07
C SER A 13 -4.40 0.14 -12.35
N PRO A 14 -4.87 -0.91 -13.06
CA PRO A 14 -4.66 -2.30 -12.65
C PRO A 14 -3.18 -2.68 -12.47
N CYS A 15 -2.94 -3.90 -12.01
CA CYS A 15 -1.59 -4.44 -11.85
C CYS A 15 -0.82 -4.50 -13.18
N GLU A 16 0.51 -4.49 -13.10
CA GLU A 16 1.44 -4.77 -14.22
C GLU A 16 1.44 -3.77 -15.39
N GLN A 17 0.78 -2.61 -15.22
CA GLN A 17 0.76 -1.55 -16.23
C GLN A 17 1.93 -0.55 -16.11
N GLY A 18 2.92 -0.79 -15.25
CA GLY A 18 4.07 0.09 -15.07
C GLY A 18 3.84 1.29 -14.13
N LYS A 19 2.81 1.23 -13.27
CA LYS A 19 2.47 2.29 -12.31
C LYS A 19 3.60 2.61 -11.33
N THR A 20 4.13 1.59 -10.65
CA THR A 20 5.21 1.75 -9.67
C THR A 20 6.50 2.23 -10.32
N THR A 21 6.83 1.73 -11.52
CA THR A 21 7.94 2.25 -12.32
C THR A 21 7.76 3.74 -12.62
N THR A 22 6.56 4.14 -13.06
CA THR A 22 6.24 5.55 -13.33
C THR A 22 6.37 6.39 -12.06
N ALA A 23 5.88 5.89 -10.92
CA ALA A 23 5.99 6.57 -9.62
C ALA A 23 7.45 6.82 -9.23
N LEU A 24 8.31 5.82 -9.34
CA LEU A 24 9.74 5.93 -9.02
C LEU A 24 10.49 6.88 -9.97
N LEU A 25 10.17 6.86 -11.26
CA LEU A 25 10.79 7.78 -12.22
C LEU A 25 10.34 9.23 -12.01
N LEU A 26 9.05 9.43 -11.70
CA LEU A 26 8.51 10.74 -11.37
C LEU A 26 9.09 11.27 -10.04
N GLU A 27 9.28 10.41 -9.06
CA GLU A 27 9.96 10.74 -7.80
C GLU A 27 11.39 11.20 -8.06
N LYS A 28 12.14 10.47 -8.89
CA LYS A 28 13.52 10.82 -9.26
C LYS A 28 13.58 12.16 -9.99
N GLU A 29 12.65 12.39 -10.91
CA GLU A 29 12.51 13.65 -11.64
C GLU A 29 12.29 14.83 -10.68
N PHE A 30 11.38 14.73 -9.72
CA PHE A 30 11.15 15.79 -8.72
C PHE A 30 12.32 15.97 -7.75
N LYS A 31 12.94 14.88 -7.29
CA LYS A 31 14.15 14.96 -6.47
C LYS A 31 15.31 15.64 -7.20
N SER A 32 15.44 15.41 -8.51
CA SER A 32 16.47 16.09 -9.33
C SER A 32 16.28 17.62 -9.38
N LYS A 33 15.06 18.09 -9.12
CA LYS A 33 14.68 19.51 -9.00
C LYS A 33 14.80 20.05 -7.56
N GLY A 34 15.32 19.25 -6.62
CA GLY A 34 15.49 19.63 -5.22
C GLY A 34 14.23 19.53 -4.36
N LEU A 35 13.16 18.91 -4.86
CA LEU A 35 11.90 18.75 -4.13
C LEU A 35 11.91 17.54 -3.20
N LYS A 36 11.25 17.65 -2.06
CA LYS A 36 10.93 16.53 -1.17
C LYS A 36 9.68 15.83 -1.67
N VAL A 37 9.78 14.52 -1.86
CA VAL A 37 8.72 13.69 -2.44
C VAL A 37 8.34 12.56 -1.50
N ALA A 38 7.04 12.34 -1.35
CA ALA A 38 6.47 11.17 -0.68
C ALA A 38 5.64 10.34 -1.67
N CYS A 39 5.95 9.06 -1.80
CA CYS A 39 5.10 8.12 -2.51
C CYS A 39 4.03 7.57 -1.55
N LEU A 40 2.80 7.47 -2.02
CA LEU A 40 1.64 7.02 -1.25
C LEU A 40 1.01 5.83 -1.97
N GLN A 41 0.60 4.81 -1.23
CA GLN A 41 -0.09 3.65 -1.79
C GLN A 41 -1.39 3.39 -1.05
N THR A 42 -2.47 3.23 -1.81
CA THR A 42 -3.77 2.89 -1.25
C THR A 42 -3.74 1.58 -0.48
N MET A 43 -3.11 0.51 -1.01
CA MET A 43 -3.42 -0.83 -0.50
C MET A 43 -2.44 -1.94 -0.92
N LYS A 44 -1.17 -1.62 -1.17
CA LYS A 44 -0.19 -2.55 -1.78
C LYS A 44 1.16 -2.69 -1.07
N GLY A 45 1.18 -2.44 0.23
CA GLY A 45 2.42 -2.39 0.99
C GLY A 45 3.31 -3.64 0.88
N GLN A 46 2.80 -4.87 0.96
CA GLN A 46 3.69 -6.05 1.06
C GLN A 46 4.59 -6.29 -0.16
N TYR A 47 4.07 -6.13 -1.37
CA TYR A 47 4.76 -6.53 -2.60
C TYR A 47 5.68 -5.43 -3.17
N ASP A 48 5.30 -4.17 -2.98
CA ASP A 48 6.01 -3.03 -3.61
C ASP A 48 6.92 -2.29 -2.61
N VAL A 49 6.72 -2.44 -1.29
CA VAL A 49 7.56 -1.78 -0.27
C VAL A 49 9.01 -2.21 -0.35
N GLY A 50 9.29 -3.48 -0.67
CA GLY A 50 10.65 -3.93 -0.93
C GLY A 50 11.32 -3.09 -2.03
N THR A 51 10.59 -2.82 -3.11
CA THR A 51 11.07 -1.98 -4.21
C THR A 51 11.28 -0.53 -3.80
N PHE A 52 10.32 0.10 -3.09
CA PHE A 52 10.48 1.49 -2.62
C PHE A 52 11.63 1.64 -1.62
N LEU A 53 11.72 0.75 -0.64
CA LEU A 53 12.78 0.78 0.38
C LEU A 53 14.16 0.55 -0.25
N GLN A 54 14.29 -0.34 -1.24
CA GLN A 54 15.54 -0.55 -1.98
C GLN A 54 15.98 0.69 -2.78
N ASN A 55 15.03 1.51 -3.23
CA ASN A 55 15.31 2.77 -3.93
C ASN A 55 15.48 3.96 -2.97
N GLY A 56 15.38 3.75 -1.65
CA GLY A 56 15.50 4.83 -0.66
C GLY A 56 14.39 5.88 -0.79
N CYS A 57 13.21 5.47 -1.24
CA CYS A 57 12.06 6.33 -1.43
C CYS A 57 11.19 6.35 -0.17
N TYR A 58 10.72 7.53 0.21
CA TYR A 58 9.68 7.66 1.23
C TYR A 58 8.38 7.10 0.66
N HIS A 59 7.80 6.15 1.36
CA HIS A 59 6.62 5.42 0.90
C HIS A 59 5.65 5.23 2.06
N TYR A 60 4.40 5.64 1.89
CA TYR A 60 3.39 5.58 2.94
C TYR A 60 2.15 4.84 2.46
N THR A 61 1.54 4.10 3.38
CA THR A 61 0.28 3.42 3.10
C THR A 61 -0.89 4.30 3.54
N LEU A 62 -1.89 4.45 2.68
CA LEU A 62 -3.13 5.16 2.99
C LEU A 62 -4.22 4.13 3.31
N PRO A 63 -4.66 3.97 4.56
CA PRO A 63 -5.68 2.99 4.89
C PRO A 63 -7.02 3.31 4.22
N LEU A 64 -7.91 2.33 4.12
CA LEU A 64 -9.19 2.48 3.41
C LEU A 64 -10.07 3.60 3.99
N GLU A 65 -9.97 3.86 5.29
CA GLU A 65 -10.69 4.97 5.93
C GLU A 65 -10.27 6.36 5.40
N ALA A 66 -9.07 6.49 4.83
CA ALA A 66 -8.61 7.72 4.19
C ALA A 66 -9.45 8.07 2.95
N ALA A 67 -10.10 7.10 2.31
CA ALA A 67 -10.91 7.29 1.11
C ALA A 67 -12.29 7.94 1.38
N LYS A 68 -12.65 8.17 2.64
CA LYS A 68 -13.95 8.74 3.04
C LYS A 68 -14.18 10.13 2.48
N SER A 69 -13.18 11.00 2.57
CA SER A 69 -13.24 12.40 2.16
C SER A 69 -11.82 12.93 1.97
N LYS A 70 -11.70 14.10 1.33
CA LYS A 70 -10.41 14.77 1.20
C LYS A 70 -9.83 15.14 2.57
N GLU A 71 -10.69 15.57 3.49
CA GLU A 71 -10.30 15.92 4.86
C GLU A 71 -9.78 14.71 5.63
N ALA A 72 -10.42 13.54 5.46
CA ALA A 72 -9.97 12.29 6.06
C ALA A 72 -8.64 11.82 5.46
N LEU A 73 -8.50 11.91 4.13
CA LEU A 73 -7.25 11.61 3.43
C LEU A 73 -6.09 12.43 3.97
N GLU A 74 -6.28 13.74 4.12
CA GLU A 74 -5.25 14.67 4.61
C GLU A 74 -4.72 14.33 6.00
N GLN A 75 -5.53 13.70 6.87
CA GLN A 75 -5.08 13.21 8.19
C GLN A 75 -4.08 12.05 8.09
N TRP A 76 -4.02 11.38 6.94
CA TRP A 76 -3.16 10.24 6.67
C TRP A 76 -1.97 10.57 5.76
N ILE A 77 -1.88 11.82 5.27
CA ILE A 77 -0.75 12.25 4.44
C ILE A 77 0.29 12.95 5.31
N PRO A 78 1.56 12.50 5.30
CA PRO A 78 2.60 13.08 6.12
C PRO A 78 2.97 14.49 5.70
N GLU A 79 3.15 15.37 6.67
CA GLU A 79 3.65 16.73 6.43
C GLU A 79 5.13 16.75 6.02
N GLY A 80 5.56 17.88 5.44
CA GLY A 80 6.98 18.16 5.19
C GLY A 80 7.51 17.78 3.80
N TYR A 81 6.64 17.36 2.88
CA TYR A 81 6.95 17.10 1.48
C TYR A 81 6.28 18.10 0.54
N ASP A 82 6.94 18.39 -0.58
CA ASP A 82 6.46 19.31 -1.61
C ASP A 82 5.56 18.59 -2.63
N ARG A 83 5.83 17.30 -2.86
CA ARG A 83 5.19 16.47 -3.89
C ARG A 83 4.76 15.13 -3.31
N TYR A 84 3.56 14.69 -3.68
CA TYR A 84 3.00 13.42 -3.28
C TYR A 84 2.63 12.63 -4.54
N ILE A 85 2.98 11.36 -4.59
CA ILE A 85 2.65 10.48 -5.73
C ILE A 85 1.79 9.35 -5.20
N LEU A 86 0.49 9.38 -5.48
CA LEU A 86 -0.47 8.40 -5.00
C LEU A 86 -0.73 7.32 -6.04
N GLU A 87 -0.37 6.08 -5.72
CA GLU A 87 -0.75 4.91 -6.52
C GLU A 87 -2.09 4.32 -6.07
N VAL A 88 -3.04 4.33 -7.00
CA VAL A 88 -4.35 3.66 -6.86
C VAL A 88 -4.37 2.41 -7.75
N THR A 89 -4.49 1.25 -7.13
CA THR A 89 -4.64 -0.01 -7.87
C THR A 89 -6.10 -0.38 -8.02
N LEU A 90 -6.45 -0.95 -9.19
CA LEU A 90 -7.83 -1.29 -9.57
C LEU A 90 -8.76 -0.08 -9.39
N PRO A 91 -8.45 1.05 -10.05
CA PRO A 91 -9.17 2.31 -9.82
C PRO A 91 -10.65 2.19 -10.23
N HIS A 92 -10.99 1.30 -11.17
CA HIS A 92 -12.35 0.99 -11.60
C HIS A 92 -13.08 -0.03 -10.70
N GLY A 93 -12.45 -0.51 -9.62
CA GLY A 93 -13.12 -1.33 -8.59
C GLY A 93 -13.66 -0.47 -7.46
N PRO A 94 -14.60 -0.97 -6.63
CA PRO A 94 -15.28 -0.16 -5.62
C PRO A 94 -14.32 0.46 -4.59
N ILE A 95 -13.25 -0.23 -4.21
CA ILE A 95 -12.21 0.31 -3.31
C ILE A 95 -11.40 1.39 -4.03
N GLY A 96 -10.82 1.09 -5.21
CA GLY A 96 -10.04 2.07 -5.95
C GLY A 96 -10.85 3.33 -6.29
N ALA A 97 -12.11 3.16 -6.69
CA ALA A 97 -13.02 4.25 -7.01
C ALA A 97 -13.24 5.20 -5.84
N THR A 98 -13.28 4.71 -4.58
CA THR A 98 -13.41 5.59 -3.41
C THR A 98 -12.23 6.56 -3.25
N TYR A 99 -11.02 6.16 -3.65
CA TYR A 99 -9.87 7.05 -3.69
C TYR A 99 -9.89 7.98 -4.90
N ILE A 100 -10.23 7.46 -6.09
CA ILE A 100 -10.32 8.29 -7.31
C ILE A 100 -11.35 9.41 -7.15
N ASP A 101 -12.46 9.12 -6.46
CA ASP A 101 -13.50 10.09 -6.16
C ASP A 101 -13.00 11.38 -5.48
N LEU A 102 -11.90 11.28 -4.72
CA LEU A 102 -11.33 12.41 -3.97
C LEU A 102 -10.64 13.46 -4.85
N PHE A 103 -10.38 13.13 -6.12
CA PHE A 103 -9.55 13.94 -6.99
C PHE A 103 -10.27 14.31 -8.29
N HIS A 104 -9.83 15.42 -8.89
CA HIS A 104 -10.27 15.87 -10.21
C HIS A 104 -9.27 15.53 -11.31
N ASN A 105 -7.98 15.52 -10.97
CA ASN A 105 -6.89 15.25 -11.90
C ASN A 105 -6.35 13.82 -11.68
N ILE A 106 -6.47 12.96 -12.69
CA ILE A 106 -6.07 11.55 -12.63
C ILE A 106 -5.07 11.27 -13.75
N ASN A 107 -3.99 10.56 -13.44
CA ASN A 107 -3.08 10.05 -14.46
C ASN A 107 -3.29 8.54 -14.62
N GLU A 108 -3.95 8.14 -15.69
CA GLU A 108 -4.22 6.73 -15.94
C GLU A 108 -3.01 6.08 -16.64
N VAL A 109 -2.43 5.06 -15.98
CA VAL A 109 -1.20 4.42 -16.46
C VAL A 109 -1.56 3.19 -17.30
N VAL A 110 -1.26 3.24 -18.58
CA VAL A 110 -1.73 2.24 -19.56
C VAL A 110 -0.52 1.66 -20.31
N SER A 111 -0.38 0.34 -20.35
CA SER A 111 0.70 -0.26 -21.12
C SER A 111 0.46 -0.14 -22.64
N TYR A 112 1.54 0.04 -23.40
CA TYR A 112 1.50 0.26 -24.84
C TYR A 112 0.73 -0.81 -25.62
N GLU A 113 0.74 -2.05 -25.12
CA GLU A 113 0.06 -3.21 -25.69
C GLU A 113 -1.48 -3.12 -25.63
N VAL A 114 -2.02 -2.45 -24.62
CA VAL A 114 -3.47 -2.41 -24.36
C VAL A 114 -4.09 -1.03 -24.57
N LYS A 115 -3.30 -0.01 -24.90
CA LYS A 115 -3.73 1.40 -25.04
C LYS A 115 -4.94 1.60 -25.95
N ASP A 116 -5.01 0.87 -27.06
CA ASP A 116 -6.08 1.02 -28.06
C ASP A 116 -7.37 0.27 -27.67
N ASN A 117 -7.31 -0.59 -26.65
CA ASN A 117 -8.43 -1.42 -26.18
C ASN A 117 -8.59 -1.34 -24.65
N TRP A 118 -8.21 -0.22 -24.05
CA TRP A 118 -8.09 -0.09 -22.60
C TRP A 118 -9.37 -0.46 -21.84
N LYS A 119 -10.52 0.08 -22.28
CA LYS A 119 -11.83 -0.26 -21.69
C LYS A 119 -12.10 -1.75 -21.72
N LYS A 120 -11.84 -2.41 -22.84
CA LYS A 120 -12.03 -3.86 -22.99
C LYS A 120 -11.09 -4.64 -22.07
N PHE A 121 -9.85 -4.18 -21.92
CA PHE A 121 -8.88 -4.77 -20.99
C PHE A 121 -9.39 -4.69 -19.54
N VAL A 122 -9.80 -3.50 -19.08
CA VAL A 122 -10.33 -3.29 -17.72
C VAL A 122 -11.56 -4.15 -17.45
N LEU A 123 -12.51 -4.21 -18.39
CA LEU A 123 -13.69 -5.07 -18.29
C LEU A 123 -13.36 -6.57 -18.32
N GLY A 124 -12.25 -6.95 -18.95
CA GLY A 124 -11.72 -8.31 -18.94
C GLY A 124 -11.17 -8.73 -17.57
N ILE A 125 -10.77 -7.78 -16.71
CA ILE A 125 -10.36 -8.06 -15.33
C ILE A 125 -11.58 -8.35 -14.46
N SER A 126 -12.59 -7.47 -14.53
CA SER A 126 -13.90 -7.73 -13.93
C SER A 126 -14.99 -6.95 -14.69
N PRO A 127 -16.09 -7.59 -15.13
CA PRO A 127 -17.21 -6.90 -15.75
C PRO A 127 -17.84 -5.82 -14.86
N THR A 128 -17.80 -6.00 -13.54
CA THR A 128 -18.38 -5.03 -12.58
C THR A 128 -17.64 -3.71 -12.53
N PHE A 129 -16.41 -3.65 -13.05
CA PHE A 129 -15.67 -2.40 -13.16
C PHE A 129 -16.31 -1.41 -14.13
N SER A 130 -17.23 -1.87 -14.98
CA SER A 130 -18.10 -0.99 -15.79
C SER A 130 -18.88 0.00 -14.94
N GLU A 131 -19.28 -0.35 -13.71
CA GLU A 131 -20.06 0.52 -12.82
C GLU A 131 -19.31 1.79 -12.40
N PHE A 132 -17.97 1.75 -12.38
CA PHE A 132 -17.12 2.86 -11.97
C PHE A 132 -16.33 3.46 -13.13
N TRP A 133 -16.54 2.97 -14.36
CA TRP A 133 -15.83 3.44 -15.54
C TRP A 133 -16.00 4.94 -15.75
N ASP A 134 -17.25 5.42 -15.70
CA ASP A 134 -17.57 6.83 -15.94
C ASP A 134 -17.07 7.72 -14.79
N GLN A 135 -17.03 7.20 -13.55
CA GLN A 135 -16.51 7.95 -12.39
C GLN A 135 -15.03 8.37 -12.56
N ILE A 136 -14.27 7.62 -13.35
CA ILE A 136 -12.89 7.98 -13.73
C ILE A 136 -12.88 8.83 -15.00
N ASN A 137 -13.58 8.40 -16.04
CA ASN A 137 -13.49 9.01 -17.37
C ASN A 137 -14.17 10.39 -17.46
N GLU A 138 -15.01 10.75 -16.49
CA GLU A 138 -15.58 12.10 -16.35
C GLU A 138 -14.61 13.10 -15.64
N LYS A 139 -13.47 12.63 -15.14
CA LYS A 139 -12.42 13.46 -14.52
C LYS A 139 -11.49 14.04 -15.60
N ASN A 140 -10.59 14.95 -15.20
CA ASN A 140 -9.48 15.34 -16.06
C ASN A 140 -8.43 14.22 -16.07
N VAL A 141 -8.54 13.31 -17.05
CA VAL A 141 -7.66 12.14 -17.17
C VAL A 141 -6.54 12.40 -18.15
N GLN A 142 -5.29 12.30 -17.68
CA GLN A 142 -4.09 12.26 -18.52
C GLN A 142 -3.60 10.81 -18.63
N ASN A 143 -3.48 10.29 -19.85
CA ASN A 143 -2.89 8.97 -20.04
C ASN A 143 -1.36 9.06 -19.95
N ILE A 144 -0.76 8.14 -19.20
CA ILE A 144 0.68 7.88 -19.24
C ILE A 144 0.89 6.51 -19.87
N ILE A 145 1.44 6.48 -21.08
CA ILE A 145 1.64 5.21 -21.78
C ILE A 145 3.00 4.61 -21.44
N THR A 146 3.01 3.39 -20.92
CA THR A 146 4.23 2.70 -20.47
C THR A 146 4.65 1.62 -21.43
N LYS A 147 5.89 1.13 -21.30
CA LYS A 147 6.49 0.09 -22.15
C LYS A 147 6.51 0.49 -23.63
N VAL A 148 6.67 1.79 -23.89
CA VAL A 148 6.69 2.31 -25.27
C VAL A 148 8.07 2.02 -25.89
N PRO A 149 8.17 1.61 -27.16
CA PRO A 149 9.46 1.31 -27.78
C PRO A 149 10.40 2.52 -27.87
N SER A 150 9.84 3.72 -27.94
CA SER A 150 10.54 5.00 -27.99
C SER A 150 9.64 6.12 -27.47
N LYS A 151 10.24 7.30 -27.23
CA LYS A 151 9.49 8.53 -26.93
C LYS A 151 8.35 8.77 -27.95
N ILE A 152 7.23 9.25 -27.44
CA ILE A 152 6.03 9.68 -28.18
C ILE A 152 5.57 11.06 -27.66
N ASP A 153 4.58 11.68 -28.31
CA ASP A 153 4.18 13.08 -28.10
C ASP A 153 3.31 13.32 -26.84
N PHE A 154 3.31 12.41 -25.88
CA PHE A 154 2.52 12.49 -24.65
C PHE A 154 3.27 11.80 -23.50
N PRO A 155 2.89 12.04 -22.22
CA PRO A 155 3.47 11.37 -21.06
C PRO A 155 3.68 9.89 -21.28
N CYS A 156 4.93 9.44 -21.18
CA CYS A 156 5.25 8.05 -21.44
C CYS A 156 6.49 7.55 -20.70
N VAL A 157 6.52 6.24 -20.44
CA VAL A 157 7.70 5.53 -19.95
C VAL A 157 8.15 4.53 -21.01
N ASP A 158 9.35 4.73 -21.55
CA ASP A 158 9.90 3.83 -22.56
C ASP A 158 10.45 2.52 -21.99
N THR A 159 10.75 1.55 -22.86
CA THR A 159 11.33 0.26 -22.48
C THR A 159 12.73 0.35 -21.89
N SER A 160 13.37 1.53 -21.97
CA SER A 160 14.66 1.84 -21.33
C SER A 160 14.47 2.53 -19.97
N PHE A 161 13.25 2.56 -19.44
CA PHE A 161 12.89 3.16 -18.15
C PHE A 161 13.15 4.67 -18.08
N ASN A 162 12.94 5.40 -19.17
CA ASN A 162 12.95 6.86 -19.14
C ASN A 162 11.52 7.41 -19.13
N LEU A 163 11.27 8.37 -18.23
CA LEU A 163 10.05 9.15 -18.21
C LEU A 163 10.19 10.36 -19.14
N HIS A 164 9.26 10.52 -20.08
CA HIS A 164 9.19 11.65 -20.99
C HIS A 164 7.92 12.46 -20.71
N HIS A 165 7.95 13.76 -20.98
CA HIS A 165 6.82 14.69 -20.83
C HIS A 165 6.25 14.73 -19.39
N ALA A 166 7.13 14.73 -18.39
CA ALA A 166 6.73 14.74 -16.97
C ALA A 166 5.97 16.03 -16.58
N GLU A 167 6.21 17.12 -17.29
CA GLU A 167 5.56 18.42 -17.15
C GLU A 167 4.07 18.43 -17.54
N GLU A 168 3.64 17.45 -18.35
CA GLU A 168 2.24 17.31 -18.80
C GLU A 168 1.41 16.43 -17.84
N ILE A 169 2.04 15.79 -16.85
CA ILE A 169 1.36 14.98 -15.84
C ILE A 169 0.53 15.89 -14.93
N VAL A 170 -0.77 15.60 -14.80
CA VAL A 170 -1.72 16.41 -14.05
C VAL A 170 -1.67 16.12 -12.55
N PHE A 171 -2.08 17.09 -11.73
CA PHE A 171 -2.06 16.97 -10.27
C PHE A 171 -3.21 17.74 -9.63
N ASP A 172 -3.55 17.36 -8.40
CA ASP A 172 -4.38 18.12 -7.48
C ASP A 172 -3.53 18.74 -6.37
N THR A 173 -4.15 19.53 -5.50
CA THR A 173 -3.52 20.08 -4.31
C THR A 173 -4.17 19.54 -3.05
N ILE A 174 -3.36 19.37 -2.01
CA ILE A 174 -3.77 18.80 -0.71
C ILE A 174 -3.16 19.59 0.44
N ASN A 175 -3.72 19.42 1.63
CA ASN A 175 -3.15 19.94 2.88
C ASN A 175 -2.81 18.78 3.85
N PRO A 176 -1.62 18.17 3.73
CA PRO A 176 -1.14 17.11 4.63
C PRO A 176 -1.19 17.53 6.10
N LYS A 177 -1.56 16.60 6.98
CA LYS A 177 -1.71 16.84 8.44
C LYS A 177 -1.07 15.78 9.31
N MET A 178 -0.59 14.68 8.73
CA MET A 178 -0.07 13.56 9.52
C MET A 178 1.34 13.89 10.02
N THR A 179 1.57 13.67 11.31
CA THR A 179 2.89 13.69 11.91
C THR A 179 3.14 12.37 12.62
N PHE A 180 4.40 11.93 12.60
CA PHE A 180 4.82 10.72 13.31
C PHE A 180 5.54 11.09 14.60
N PRO A 181 5.24 10.41 15.73
CA PRO A 181 6.08 10.50 16.91
C PRO A 181 7.49 10.01 16.58
N LYS A 182 8.50 10.58 17.22
CA LYS A 182 9.90 10.20 17.05
C LYS A 182 10.39 9.51 18.31
N SER A 183 11.03 8.36 18.14
CA SER A 183 11.58 7.55 19.21
C SER A 183 13.06 7.26 18.96
N ASP A 184 13.87 7.29 20.01
CA ASP A 184 15.31 7.00 19.95
C ASP A 184 15.64 5.50 20.12
N LYS A 185 14.61 4.68 20.36
CA LYS A 185 14.70 3.22 20.46
C LYS A 185 15.49 2.63 19.28
N LYS A 186 16.39 1.70 19.61
CA LYS A 186 17.15 0.91 18.65
C LYS A 186 16.27 -0.18 18.08
N VAL A 187 15.83 0.01 16.84
CA VAL A 187 14.98 -0.95 16.15
C VAL A 187 15.78 -1.74 15.12
N ILE A 188 15.56 -3.06 15.07
CA ILE A 188 16.06 -3.90 13.99
C ILE A 188 14.91 -4.48 13.19
N ALA A 189 15.03 -4.55 11.86
CA ALA A 189 13.96 -5.03 11.00
C ALA A 189 14.47 -5.91 9.85
N VAL A 190 13.67 -6.89 9.43
CA VAL A 190 13.93 -7.73 8.25
C VAL A 190 12.64 -7.93 7.47
N GLY A 191 12.71 -8.19 6.17
CA GLY A 191 11.54 -8.35 5.31
C GLY A 191 10.82 -7.02 5.02
N ALA A 192 9.63 -7.13 4.44
CA ALA A 192 8.74 -6.02 4.14
C ALA A 192 7.87 -5.67 5.35
N PHE A 193 7.83 -4.39 5.71
CA PHE A 193 7.01 -3.84 6.79
C PHE A 193 6.62 -2.38 6.44
N PRO A 194 5.59 -1.80 7.07
CA PRO A 194 5.18 -0.42 6.81
C PRO A 194 6.36 0.58 6.94
N ALA A 195 6.67 1.34 5.89
CA ALA A 195 7.87 2.18 5.91
C ALA A 195 7.75 3.38 6.88
N GLU A 196 6.55 3.66 7.40
CA GLU A 196 6.25 4.57 8.50
C GLU A 196 7.15 4.33 9.73
N PHE A 197 7.61 3.09 9.94
CA PHE A 197 8.57 2.78 11.01
C PHE A 197 9.89 3.55 10.88
N TRP A 198 10.35 3.90 9.68
CA TRP A 198 11.57 4.70 9.48
C TRP A 198 11.42 6.12 9.97
N ASP A 199 10.23 6.68 9.81
CA ASP A 199 9.93 7.99 10.37
C ASP A 199 9.82 7.92 11.88
N ILE A 200 9.19 6.89 12.44
CA ILE A 200 9.06 6.76 13.90
C ILE A 200 10.41 6.48 14.57
N PHE A 201 11.26 5.67 13.94
CA PHE A 201 12.54 5.21 14.48
C PHE A 201 13.70 5.57 13.54
N PRO A 202 14.28 6.79 13.65
CA PRO A 202 15.36 7.23 12.75
C PRO A 202 16.62 6.36 12.79
N ASN A 203 16.83 5.61 13.87
CA ASN A 203 17.96 4.70 14.06
C ASN A 203 17.65 3.25 13.66
N LEU A 204 16.52 3.00 12.98
CA LEU A 204 16.13 1.67 12.54
C LEU A 204 17.21 1.06 11.63
N LYS A 205 17.58 -0.19 11.89
CA LYS A 205 18.48 -0.97 11.04
C LYS A 205 17.70 -2.03 10.28
N TRP A 206 17.51 -1.81 8.99
CA TRP A 206 16.90 -2.79 8.09
C TRP A 206 17.94 -3.72 7.46
N TYR A 207 17.70 -5.02 7.53
CA TYR A 207 18.56 -6.06 6.95
C TYR A 207 18.12 -6.50 5.55
N GLY A 208 17.21 -5.75 4.90
CA GLY A 208 16.59 -6.21 3.66
C GLY A 208 15.89 -7.55 3.90
N TYR A 209 16.17 -8.52 3.04
CA TYR A 209 15.71 -9.90 3.17
C TYR A 209 16.83 -10.84 3.68
N GLU A 210 17.92 -10.31 4.26
CA GLU A 210 19.03 -11.10 4.81
C GLU A 210 18.73 -11.68 6.21
N TYR A 211 17.80 -12.62 6.31
CA TYR A 211 17.37 -13.22 7.60
C TYR A 211 18.55 -13.81 8.41
N LEU A 212 19.52 -14.45 7.77
CA LEU A 212 20.68 -14.99 8.49
C LEU A 212 21.48 -13.92 9.24
N LYS A 213 21.65 -12.74 8.65
CA LYS A 213 22.38 -11.61 9.24
C LYS A 213 21.55 -10.96 10.34
N PHE A 214 20.25 -10.78 10.11
CA PHE A 214 19.30 -10.33 11.12
C PHE A 214 19.35 -11.24 12.37
N MET A 215 19.31 -12.56 12.18
CA MET A 215 19.31 -13.52 13.29
C MET A 215 20.54 -13.45 14.20
N LYS A 216 21.69 -12.97 13.70
CA LYS A 216 22.89 -12.79 14.53
C LYS A 216 22.71 -11.68 15.57
N ASP A 217 22.01 -10.60 15.22
CA ASP A 217 21.77 -9.47 16.14
C ASP A 217 20.47 -9.67 16.92
N TYR A 218 19.47 -10.31 16.30
CA TYR A 218 18.20 -10.70 16.94
C TYR A 218 18.40 -11.58 18.19
N ARG A 219 19.35 -12.52 18.16
CA ARG A 219 19.71 -13.39 19.29
C ARG A 219 20.49 -12.69 20.41
N LYS A 220 21.14 -11.55 20.11
CA LYS A 220 21.93 -10.82 21.11
C LYS A 220 21.05 -9.92 21.99
N GLU A 221 19.81 -9.67 21.58
CA GLU A 221 18.86 -8.77 22.25
C GLU A 221 19.44 -7.38 22.57
N LYS A 222 20.33 -6.88 21.70
CA LYS A 222 20.92 -5.53 21.80
C LYS A 222 20.11 -4.50 21.00
N TYR A 223 18.79 -4.56 21.15
CA TYR A 223 17.81 -3.69 20.49
C TYR A 223 16.60 -3.55 21.42
N ASP A 224 15.81 -2.50 21.22
CA ASP A 224 14.63 -2.19 22.04
C ASP A 224 13.34 -2.75 21.41
N LEU A 225 13.33 -2.94 20.09
CA LEU A 225 12.21 -3.50 19.32
C LEU A 225 12.74 -4.24 18.09
N ALA A 226 12.14 -5.38 17.75
CA ALA A 226 12.37 -6.05 16.48
C ALA A 226 11.11 -6.04 15.61
N ILE A 227 11.30 -5.92 14.30
CA ILE A 227 10.24 -6.05 13.29
C ILE A 227 10.58 -7.22 12.38
N VAL A 228 9.75 -8.26 12.40
CA VAL A 228 9.82 -9.38 11.45
C VAL A 228 8.77 -9.12 10.38
N GLY A 229 9.21 -8.51 9.29
CA GLY A 229 8.43 -8.24 8.09
C GLY A 229 8.16 -9.50 7.26
N SER A 230 7.27 -9.34 6.28
CA SER A 230 6.92 -10.39 5.32
C SER A 230 8.02 -10.57 4.26
N CYS A 231 8.38 -11.82 3.97
CA CYS A 231 9.20 -12.22 2.83
C CYS A 231 8.45 -13.11 1.84
N LEU A 232 7.15 -13.33 2.07
CA LEU A 232 6.27 -14.13 1.21
C LEU A 232 6.72 -15.61 1.05
N ASP A 233 7.65 -16.07 1.88
CA ASP A 233 8.10 -17.46 1.95
C ASP A 233 7.63 -18.07 3.26
N GLU A 234 6.54 -18.83 3.19
CA GLU A 234 5.91 -19.51 4.33
C GLU A 234 6.76 -20.67 4.89
N SER A 235 7.73 -21.16 4.12
CA SER A 235 8.63 -22.22 4.57
C SER A 235 9.69 -21.70 5.55
N LEU A 236 9.91 -20.38 5.56
CA LEU A 236 10.84 -19.75 6.48
C LEU A 236 10.34 -19.89 7.92
N LYS A 237 11.14 -20.54 8.77
CA LYS A 237 10.89 -20.66 10.21
C LYS A 237 12.02 -20.01 11.00
N LEU A 238 11.67 -19.17 11.97
CA LEU A 238 12.62 -18.55 12.88
C LEU A 238 12.68 -19.36 14.18
N LEU A 239 13.75 -20.14 14.32
CA LEU A 239 13.95 -21.05 15.46
C LEU A 239 14.23 -20.36 16.81
N TYR A 240 14.32 -19.03 16.83
CA TYR A 240 14.59 -18.26 18.05
C TYR A 240 13.50 -17.21 18.25
N LYS A 241 12.93 -17.21 19.45
CA LYS A 241 12.02 -16.19 19.97
C LYS A 241 12.74 -15.47 21.12
N PRO A 242 12.85 -14.13 21.08
CA PRO A 242 13.47 -13.38 22.17
C PRO A 242 12.63 -13.54 23.44
N ALA A 243 13.28 -13.52 24.60
CA ALA A 243 12.59 -13.80 25.87
C ALA A 243 11.86 -12.56 26.42
N LYS A 244 12.39 -11.37 26.17
CA LYS A 244 11.89 -10.12 26.76
C LYS A 244 11.65 -9.01 25.74
N THR A 245 12.52 -8.88 24.75
CA THR A 245 12.45 -7.75 23.83
C THR A 245 11.20 -7.82 22.94
N PRO A 246 10.39 -6.76 22.84
CA PRO A 246 9.21 -6.73 21.99
C PRO A 246 9.51 -7.05 20.52
N VAL A 247 8.58 -7.76 19.87
CA VAL A 247 8.64 -8.09 18.45
C VAL A 247 7.31 -7.78 17.79
N ILE A 248 7.33 -7.06 16.67
CA ILE A 248 6.17 -6.91 15.78
C ILE A 248 6.39 -7.81 14.58
N CYS A 249 5.48 -8.73 14.34
CA CYS A 249 5.61 -9.78 13.34
C CYS A 249 4.49 -9.65 12.29
N TYR A 250 4.85 -9.25 11.08
CA TYR A 250 3.98 -9.20 9.89
C TYR A 250 3.97 -10.51 9.10
N GLN A 251 4.75 -11.51 9.54
CA GLN A 251 4.76 -12.85 8.98
C GLN A 251 4.62 -13.89 10.10
N PRO A 252 3.39 -14.09 10.63
CA PRO A 252 3.14 -15.02 11.73
C PRO A 252 3.61 -16.45 11.46
N SER A 253 3.60 -16.90 10.19
CA SER A 253 4.07 -18.22 9.76
C SER A 253 5.53 -18.52 10.12
N CYS A 254 6.37 -17.49 10.37
CA CYS A 254 7.73 -17.69 10.86
C CYS A 254 7.80 -18.33 12.26
N TYR A 255 6.73 -18.23 13.05
CA TYR A 255 6.67 -18.65 14.45
C TYR A 255 5.53 -19.60 14.76
N LEU A 256 4.40 -19.43 14.07
CA LEU A 256 3.20 -20.22 14.25
C LEU A 256 3.17 -21.34 13.19
N GLU A 257 2.67 -22.50 13.58
CA GLU A 257 2.28 -23.52 12.62
C GLU A 257 1.04 -23.03 11.89
N THR A 258 1.17 -22.78 10.59
CA THR A 258 0.04 -22.45 9.74
C THR A 258 -0.57 -23.74 9.21
N ALA A 259 -1.90 -23.79 9.12
CA ALA A 259 -2.56 -24.90 8.45
C ALA A 259 -2.01 -25.06 7.02
N PRO A 260 -1.86 -26.29 6.49
CA PRO A 260 -1.47 -26.50 5.11
C PRO A 260 -2.47 -25.78 4.21
N LYS A 261 -1.99 -25.07 3.18
CA LYS A 261 -2.83 -24.46 2.14
C LYS A 261 -3.89 -25.46 1.71
N SER A 262 -5.18 -25.24 1.97
CA SER A 262 -6.14 -25.91 1.12
C SER A 262 -5.96 -25.30 -0.27
N CYS A 263 -5.60 -26.14 -1.23
CA CYS A 263 -5.53 -25.77 -2.63
C CYS A 263 -6.92 -25.38 -3.18
N GLU A 264 -7.96 -25.61 -2.39
CA GLU A 264 -9.29 -25.08 -2.57
C GLU A 264 -9.35 -23.70 -1.94
N ASP A 265 -8.87 -22.68 -2.64
CA ASP A 265 -9.36 -21.34 -2.35
C ASP A 265 -10.90 -21.41 -2.45
N PRO A 266 -11.66 -21.27 -1.34
CA PRO A 266 -13.11 -21.31 -1.41
C PRO A 266 -13.64 -20.21 -2.35
N HIS A 267 -12.79 -19.22 -2.65
CA HIS A 267 -13.05 -18.04 -3.44
C HIS A 267 -12.54 -18.08 -4.88
N THR A 268 -11.90 -19.16 -5.34
CA THR A 268 -11.76 -19.38 -6.81
C THR A 268 -13.12 -19.45 -7.49
N SER A 269 -14.17 -19.69 -6.69
CA SER A 269 -15.59 -19.56 -7.05
C SER A 269 -16.35 -18.47 -6.27
N ALA A 270 -15.67 -17.54 -5.60
CA ALA A 270 -16.32 -16.42 -4.92
C ALA A 270 -17.05 -15.58 -5.96
N ARG A 271 -18.34 -15.88 -6.10
CA ARG A 271 -19.26 -14.99 -6.79
C ARG A 271 -19.17 -13.66 -6.06
N MET A 272 -19.18 -12.55 -6.81
CA MET A 272 -19.47 -11.24 -6.25
C MET A 272 -20.91 -11.29 -5.71
N LYS A 273 -21.08 -11.77 -4.47
CA LYS A 273 -22.36 -11.77 -3.76
C LYS A 273 -22.72 -10.33 -3.39
N SER A 274 -21.72 -9.55 -3.00
CA SER A 274 -21.89 -8.14 -2.66
C SER A 274 -21.94 -7.24 -3.91
N ASN A 275 -22.93 -6.37 -3.94
CA ASN A 275 -23.05 -5.31 -4.94
C ASN A 275 -21.86 -4.31 -4.79
N PRO A 276 -21.05 -4.07 -5.84
CA PRO A 276 -19.90 -3.16 -5.79
C PRO A 276 -20.27 -1.72 -5.38
N HIS A 277 -21.38 -1.19 -5.85
CA HIS A 277 -21.87 0.13 -5.44
C HIS A 277 -22.18 0.20 -3.93
N ASN A 278 -22.71 -0.88 -3.34
CA ASN A 278 -22.92 -0.94 -1.89
C ASN A 278 -21.59 -0.92 -1.12
N ILE A 279 -20.57 -1.61 -1.62
CA ILE A 279 -19.20 -1.57 -1.06
C ILE A 279 -18.67 -0.13 -1.07
N TYR A 280 -18.76 0.53 -2.22
CA TYR A 280 -18.38 1.93 -2.39
C TYR A 280 -19.10 2.84 -1.36
N LEU A 281 -20.43 2.73 -1.28
CA LEU A 281 -21.23 3.55 -0.36
C LEU A 281 -20.88 3.29 1.12
N LYS A 282 -20.65 2.03 1.50
CA LYS A 282 -20.24 1.68 2.86
C LYS A 282 -18.93 2.37 3.25
N ILE A 283 -17.92 2.31 2.39
CA ILE A 283 -16.62 2.96 2.64
C ILE A 283 -16.82 4.47 2.86
N LYS A 284 -17.63 5.12 2.01
CA LYS A 284 -17.87 6.58 2.08
C LYS A 284 -18.69 7.01 3.30
N LYS A 285 -19.61 6.18 3.80
CA LYS A 285 -20.65 6.61 4.76
C LYS A 285 -20.59 5.95 6.12
N GLU A 286 -20.17 4.68 6.20
CA GLU A 286 -20.25 3.91 7.44
C GLU A 286 -19.03 4.15 8.36
N PRO A 287 -19.17 3.94 9.68
CA PRO A 287 -18.03 3.95 10.60
C PRO A 287 -17.00 2.88 10.24
N VAL A 288 -15.72 3.19 10.47
CA VAL A 288 -14.62 2.23 10.26
C VAL A 288 -14.81 1.02 11.17
N GLY A 289 -14.55 -0.18 10.64
CA GLY A 289 -14.83 -1.44 11.33
C GLY A 289 -16.20 -2.05 11.01
N THR A 290 -17.10 -1.31 10.35
CA THR A 290 -18.36 -1.88 9.83
C THR A 290 -18.05 -2.90 8.72
N PRO A 291 -18.64 -4.11 8.71
CA PRO A 291 -18.39 -5.09 7.65
C PRO A 291 -18.63 -4.52 6.24
N ILE A 292 -17.57 -4.51 5.43
CA ILE A 292 -17.58 -4.04 4.05
C ILE A 292 -18.22 -5.10 3.15
N GLY A 293 -17.62 -6.29 3.10
CA GLY A 293 -18.11 -7.43 2.31
C GLY A 293 -19.10 -8.31 3.07
N GLU A 294 -19.91 -9.07 2.34
CA GLU A 294 -20.65 -10.20 2.92
C GLU A 294 -19.71 -11.38 3.18
N GLU A 295 -20.10 -12.28 4.09
CA GLU A 295 -19.36 -13.52 4.34
C GLU A 295 -19.25 -14.37 3.06
N GLY A 296 -18.04 -14.85 2.79
CA GLY A 296 -17.75 -15.63 1.61
C GLY A 296 -17.53 -14.81 0.34
N CYS A 297 -17.31 -13.49 0.43
CA CYS A 297 -17.07 -12.62 -0.72
C CYS A 297 -15.64 -12.05 -0.78
N LEU A 298 -15.25 -11.55 -1.95
CA LEU A 298 -13.91 -10.96 -2.19
C LEU A 298 -13.54 -9.83 -1.20
N TYR A 299 -14.52 -9.04 -0.77
CA TYR A 299 -14.30 -7.88 0.10
C TYR A 299 -14.44 -8.20 1.59
N GLU A 300 -14.70 -9.47 1.94
CA GLU A 300 -14.75 -9.91 3.34
C GLU A 300 -13.43 -9.71 4.07
N VAL A 301 -12.31 -9.76 3.35
CA VAL A 301 -10.95 -9.54 3.89
C VAL A 301 -10.79 -8.21 4.62
N TYR A 302 -11.69 -7.26 4.38
CA TYR A 302 -11.73 -5.95 5.04
C TYR A 302 -12.63 -5.90 6.27
N ASN A 303 -13.32 -6.99 6.63
CA ASN A 303 -14.29 -7.06 7.72
C ASN A 303 -13.60 -7.14 9.10
N ASN A 304 -12.75 -6.16 9.39
CA ASN A 304 -12.07 -6.00 10.66
C ASN A 304 -12.09 -4.52 11.08
N LYS A 305 -11.70 -4.28 12.33
CA LYS A 305 -11.76 -2.96 12.98
C LYS A 305 -10.96 -1.85 12.27
N PHE A 306 -10.04 -2.17 11.36
CA PHE A 306 -9.21 -1.18 10.66
C PHE A 306 -9.53 -1.04 9.17
N TRP A 307 -10.42 -1.90 8.63
CA TRP A 307 -10.58 -2.03 7.16
C TRP A 307 -9.24 -2.20 6.43
N THR A 308 -8.29 -2.87 7.07
CA THR A 308 -7.06 -3.33 6.44
C THR A 308 -7.34 -4.70 5.88
N PRO A 309 -6.90 -5.07 4.68
CA PRO A 309 -7.13 -6.42 4.22
C PRO A 309 -6.39 -7.37 5.16
N ASP A 310 -7.08 -8.40 5.65
CA ASP A 310 -6.49 -9.54 6.36
C ASP A 310 -5.65 -10.43 5.42
N CYS A 311 -5.22 -9.85 4.29
CA CYS A 311 -4.54 -10.57 3.25
C CYS A 311 -3.08 -10.80 3.66
N ASP A 312 -2.80 -12.06 3.92
CA ASP A 312 -2.28 -12.82 2.79
C ASP A 312 -3.45 -13.58 2.16
N ILE A 313 -3.81 -13.24 0.91
CA ILE A 313 -4.86 -13.96 0.12
C ILE A 313 -4.53 -15.47 0.00
N TRP A 314 -3.30 -15.83 0.35
CA TRP A 314 -2.74 -17.18 0.29
C TRP A 314 -2.68 -17.91 1.65
N TRP A 315 -3.03 -17.25 2.77
CA TRP A 315 -2.81 -17.80 4.11
C TRP A 315 -4.17 -18.06 4.76
N GLU A 316 -4.40 -19.30 5.18
CA GLU A 316 -5.60 -19.72 5.91
C GLU A 316 -5.60 -19.26 7.38
N ASN A 317 -5.23 -18.00 7.63
CA ASN A 317 -5.23 -17.42 8.97
C ASN A 317 -6.51 -16.62 9.27
N ARG A 318 -7.62 -16.87 8.56
CA ARG A 318 -8.91 -16.16 8.79
C ARG A 318 -9.45 -16.33 10.22
N ASN A 319 -9.02 -17.37 10.92
CA ASN A 319 -9.41 -17.62 12.32
C ASN A 319 -8.53 -16.86 13.33
N HIS A 320 -7.46 -16.20 12.89
CA HIS A 320 -6.63 -15.38 13.76
C HIS A 320 -7.10 -13.92 13.75
N PRO A 321 -7.25 -13.29 14.93
CA PRO A 321 -7.52 -11.86 15.01
C PRO A 321 -6.53 -11.02 14.20
N ILE A 322 -6.98 -9.89 13.66
CA ILE A 322 -6.13 -8.97 12.88
C ILE A 322 -4.86 -8.54 13.62
N LEU A 323 -4.94 -8.49 14.95
CA LEU A 323 -3.83 -8.32 15.89
C LEU A 323 -3.97 -9.33 17.02
N SER A 324 -2.91 -10.08 17.31
CA SER A 324 -2.81 -10.93 18.50
C SER A 324 -1.49 -10.70 19.23
N LYS A 325 -1.49 -10.96 20.54
CA LYS A 325 -0.30 -10.83 21.39
C LYS A 325 -0.03 -12.15 22.10
N GLU A 326 1.19 -12.65 21.98
CA GLU A 326 1.68 -13.80 22.72
C GLU A 326 3.07 -13.49 23.30
N ASP A 327 3.16 -13.48 24.62
CA ASP A 327 4.34 -13.03 25.36
C ASP A 327 4.75 -11.59 24.96
N ASN A 328 5.96 -11.45 24.43
CA ASN A 328 6.57 -10.23 23.89
C ASN A 328 6.33 -10.04 22.39
N MET A 329 5.55 -10.90 21.73
CA MET A 329 5.30 -10.83 20.29
C MET A 329 3.91 -10.29 20.00
N ILE A 330 3.84 -9.38 19.03
CA ILE A 330 2.62 -8.90 18.40
C ILE A 330 2.57 -9.47 16.99
N PHE A 331 1.57 -10.29 16.70
CA PHE A 331 1.33 -10.81 15.36
C PHE A 331 0.33 -9.91 14.65
N CYS A 332 0.73 -9.43 13.47
CA CYS A 332 -0.11 -8.66 12.55
C CYS A 332 -0.58 -9.62 11.46
N ASN A 333 -1.89 -9.82 11.37
CA ASN A 333 -2.50 -10.57 10.28
C ASN A 333 -2.92 -9.56 9.20
N GLY A 334 -2.09 -9.38 8.17
CA GLY A 334 -2.23 -8.31 7.18
C GLY A 334 -1.35 -7.09 7.45
N TRP A 335 -1.56 -6.04 6.66
CA TRP A 335 -0.68 -4.85 6.61
C TRP A 335 -1.07 -3.76 7.61
N ILE A 336 -0.92 -4.05 8.90
CA ILE A 336 -1.30 -3.13 9.98
C ILE A 336 -0.33 -1.97 10.10
N LEU A 337 -0.83 -0.74 10.04
CA LEU A 337 0.02 0.46 10.10
C LEU A 337 0.51 0.75 11.54
N PRO A 338 1.72 1.31 11.72
CA PRO A 338 2.25 1.65 13.05
C PRO A 338 1.35 2.58 13.86
N GLN A 339 0.60 3.46 13.19
CA GLN A 339 -0.40 4.35 13.79
C GLN A 339 -1.47 3.55 14.55
N TYR A 340 -1.92 2.42 13.98
CA TYR A 340 -2.86 1.53 14.67
C TYR A 340 -2.20 0.81 15.84
N LEU A 341 -0.94 0.36 15.67
CA LEU A 341 -0.20 -0.27 16.76
C LEU A 341 0.02 0.68 17.95
N ILE A 342 0.29 1.97 17.69
CA ILE A 342 0.42 3.01 18.73
C ILE A 342 -0.94 3.24 19.39
N LYS A 343 -2.00 3.45 18.60
CA LYS A 343 -3.36 3.71 19.09
C LYS A 343 -3.88 2.60 20.01
N GLU A 344 -3.55 1.35 19.70
CA GLU A 344 -3.96 0.18 20.48
C GLU A 344 -2.98 -0.17 21.62
N GLY A 345 -1.89 0.59 21.80
CA GLY A 345 -0.91 0.36 22.87
C GLY A 345 0.01 -0.84 22.64
N TYR A 346 0.13 -1.33 21.40
CA TYR A 346 1.06 -2.40 21.01
C TYR A 346 2.45 -1.87 20.64
N LEU A 347 2.56 -0.59 20.28
CA LEU A 347 3.81 0.07 19.93
C LEU A 347 3.99 1.33 20.78
N GLU A 348 4.92 1.26 21.73
CA GLU A 348 5.32 2.40 22.56
C GLU A 348 6.42 3.20 21.85
N VAL A 349 6.22 4.51 21.72
CA VAL A 349 7.04 5.43 20.91
C VAL A 349 7.54 6.60 21.73
#